data_AF-A0A6J1W820-F1
#
_entry.id   AF-A0A6J1W820-F1
#
_cell.length_a   1.000
_cell.length_b   1.000
_cell.length_c   1.000
_cell.angle_alpha   90.00
_cell.angle_beta   90.00
_cell.angle_gamma   90.00
#
_symmetry.space_group_name_H-M   'P 1'
#
loop_
_entity.id
_entity.type
_entity.pdbx_description
1 polymer ?
#
loop_
_entity_poly.entity_id
_entity_poly.type
_entity_poly.pdbx_seq_one_letter_code
_entity_poly.pdbx_strand_id
1 'polypeptide(L)'
;MAFYCCGRLGTKPVLSTISKFPTVLSAAQYAQAAAGVPKITYKKFEPPKPEHHDIRNERLQRPLSPHLTIYAPQLTSMLSITHRAAGMILSGYVSALGIGALILPNDISHYITMIEGLHLSPATLLLAKAAIAAPLGYHFVNGIRHLYWDTAKGLTLKEVYSTGYAMLAASAVVTLILAAL
;
A
#
# COMPACT_ATOMS: atom_id res chain seq x y z
N MET A 1 -19.21 -0.90 16.43
CA MET A 1 -18.54 -1.73 15.41
C MET A 1 -18.21 -3.07 16.02
N ALA A 2 -19.00 -4.09 15.67
CA ALA A 2 -18.85 -5.43 16.20
C ALA A 2 -17.63 -6.10 15.54
N PHE A 3 -16.62 -6.43 16.35
CA PHE A 3 -15.56 -7.32 15.94
C PHE A 3 -16.15 -8.72 15.73
N TYR A 4 -16.09 -9.21 14.49
CA TYR A 4 -16.36 -10.61 14.17
C TYR A 4 -15.33 -11.50 14.87
N CYS A 5 -15.62 -11.85 16.12
CA CYS A 5 -14.99 -12.97 16.80
C CYS A 5 -15.53 -14.23 16.12
N CYS A 6 -14.72 -14.85 15.26
CA CYS A 6 -15.04 -16.15 14.67
C CYS A 6 -14.90 -17.22 15.74
N GLY A 7 -15.88 -17.25 16.66
CA GLY A 7 -16.04 -18.25 17.70
C GLY A 7 -16.35 -19.57 17.04
N ARG A 8 -15.35 -20.45 17.03
CA ARG A 8 -15.42 -21.86 16.66
C ARG A 8 -16.61 -22.51 17.36
N LEU A 9 -17.72 -22.68 16.63
CA LEU A 9 -18.89 -23.45 17.07
C LEU A 9 -18.41 -24.86 17.42
N GLY A 10 -18.32 -25.13 18.72
CA GLY A 10 -18.03 -26.45 19.27
C GLY A 10 -19.23 -27.38 19.08
N THR A 11 -19.43 -27.86 17.86
CA THR A 11 -20.23 -29.07 17.64
C THR A 11 -19.38 -30.26 18.08
N LYS A 12 -19.60 -30.75 19.30
CA LYS A 12 -19.11 -32.07 19.69
C LYS A 12 -19.61 -33.07 18.63
N PRO A 13 -18.75 -33.78 17.89
CA PRO A 13 -19.24 -34.77 16.97
C PRO A 13 -19.89 -35.89 17.80
N VAL A 14 -21.11 -36.26 17.42
CA VAL A 14 -21.90 -37.39 17.94
C VAL A 14 -21.12 -38.73 17.95
N LEU A 15 -19.96 -38.75 17.30
CA LEU A 15 -18.99 -39.84 17.26
C LEU A 15 -18.30 -40.17 18.61
N SER A 16 -18.38 -39.32 19.64
CA SER A 16 -17.77 -39.63 20.95
C SER A 16 -18.48 -40.74 21.72
N THR A 17 -19.64 -41.22 21.26
CA THR A 17 -20.42 -42.26 21.94
C THR A 17 -20.15 -43.67 21.42
N ILE A 18 -19.37 -43.83 20.33
CA ILE A 18 -19.13 -45.14 19.69
C ILE A 18 -17.89 -45.87 20.27
N SER A 19 -17.13 -45.27 21.19
CA SER A 19 -15.93 -45.90 21.76
C SER A 19 -16.18 -46.97 22.84
N LYS A 20 -17.36 -47.61 22.87
CA LYS A 20 -17.73 -48.64 23.86
C LYS A 20 -17.92 -50.05 23.28
N PHE A 21 -17.39 -50.34 22.10
CA PHE A 21 -17.30 -51.73 21.62
C PHE A 21 -15.86 -52.24 21.73
N PRO A 22 -15.58 -53.23 22.61
CA PRO A 22 -14.31 -53.93 22.58
C PRO A 22 -14.29 -54.89 21.37
N THR A 23 -13.10 -55.05 20.80
CA THR A 23 -12.70 -56.21 19.96
C THR A 23 -13.32 -56.37 18.56
N VAL A 24 -12.89 -55.54 17.62
CA VAL A 24 -12.64 -55.97 16.21
C VAL A 24 -11.20 -55.63 15.76
N LEU A 25 -10.36 -55.12 16.67
CA LEU A 25 -8.96 -54.76 16.37
C LEU A 25 -8.00 -55.95 16.23
N SER A 26 -8.41 -57.17 16.62
CA SER A 26 -7.57 -58.37 16.48
C SER A 26 -7.49 -58.89 15.03
N ALA A 27 -8.54 -58.71 14.23
CA ALA A 27 -8.57 -59.17 12.83
C ALA A 27 -7.74 -58.28 11.88
N ALA A 28 -7.58 -56.99 12.20
CA ALA A 28 -6.83 -56.05 11.36
C ALA A 28 -5.29 -56.23 11.48
N GLN A 29 -4.81 -56.85 12.56
CA GLN A 29 -3.38 -57.14 12.75
C GLN A 29 -2.91 -58.36 11.93
N TYR A 30 -3.81 -59.30 11.61
CA TYR A 30 -3.46 -60.51 10.84
C TYR A 30 -3.24 -60.25 9.33
N ALA A 31 -3.88 -59.24 8.74
CA ALA A 31 -3.71 -58.92 7.32
C ALA A 31 -2.39 -58.18 6.99
N GLN A 32 -1.76 -57.55 7.98
CA GLN A 32 -0.48 -56.85 7.82
C GLN A 32 0.74 -57.79 7.81
N ALA A 33 0.54 -59.09 8.08
CA ALA A 33 1.59 -60.10 8.08
C ALA A 33 1.85 -60.76 6.71
N ALA A 34 1.03 -60.45 5.68
CA ALA A 34 1.28 -60.94 4.32
C ALA A 34 2.51 -60.22 3.71
N ALA A 35 3.55 -60.99 3.40
CA ALA A 35 4.82 -60.49 2.88
C ALA A 35 4.61 -59.65 1.60
N GLY A 36 4.85 -58.34 1.69
CA GLY A 36 4.83 -57.43 0.53
C GLY A 36 4.01 -56.15 0.69
N VAL A 37 3.19 -56.00 1.74
CA VAL A 37 2.43 -54.76 1.99
C VAL A 37 3.29 -53.76 2.76
N PRO A 38 3.51 -52.52 2.27
CA PRO A 38 4.27 -51.52 3.01
C PRO A 38 3.55 -51.19 4.33
N LYS A 39 4.28 -51.29 5.45
CA LYS A 39 3.78 -50.96 6.78
C LYS A 39 3.46 -49.46 6.87
N ILE A 40 2.20 -49.09 6.65
CA ILE A 40 1.74 -47.71 6.82
C ILE A 40 1.73 -47.40 8.32
N THR A 41 2.70 -46.60 8.75
CA THR A 41 2.78 -46.12 10.14
C THR A 41 2.06 -44.79 10.25
N TYR A 42 0.88 -44.80 10.87
CA TYR A 42 0.15 -43.57 11.17
C TYR A 42 0.83 -42.85 12.35
N LYS A 43 1.44 -41.69 12.09
CA LYS A 43 1.84 -40.77 13.17
C LYS A 43 0.62 -39.98 13.63
N LYS A 44 0.40 -39.91 14.94
CA LYS A 44 -0.61 -39.02 15.52
C LYS A 44 -0.27 -37.58 15.17
N PHE A 45 -1.25 -36.81 14.69
CA PHE A 45 -1.06 -35.39 14.45
C PHE A 45 -0.79 -34.67 15.76
N GLU A 46 0.34 -33.98 15.84
CA GLU A 46 0.67 -33.06 16.93
C GLU A 46 0.53 -31.63 16.41
N PRO A 47 -0.30 -30.78 17.03
CA PRO A 47 -0.42 -29.39 16.61
C PRO A 47 0.92 -28.68 16.81
N PRO A 48 1.32 -27.78 15.90
CA PRO A 48 2.51 -26.97 16.10
C PRO A 48 2.38 -26.17 17.39
N LYS A 49 3.50 -25.95 18.07
CA LYS A 49 3.54 -25.05 19.22
C LYS A 49 2.95 -23.70 18.82
N PRO A 50 2.12 -23.08 19.68
CA PRO A 50 1.62 -21.73 19.41
C PRO A 50 2.81 -20.77 19.40
N GLU A 51 3.14 -20.29 18.21
CA GLU A 51 4.20 -19.32 17.95
C GLU A 51 3.59 -18.12 17.20
N HIS A 52 4.13 -16.92 17.44
CA HIS A 52 3.74 -15.74 16.67
C HIS A 52 4.11 -15.92 15.20
N HIS A 53 3.26 -15.42 14.30
CA HIS A 53 3.40 -15.61 12.85
C HIS A 53 4.79 -15.21 12.33
N ASP A 54 5.26 -14.04 12.73
CA ASP A 54 6.52 -13.47 12.23
C ASP A 54 7.73 -14.22 12.78
N ILE A 55 7.74 -14.52 14.07
CA ILE A 55 8.79 -15.34 14.73
C ILE A 55 8.91 -16.70 14.05
N ARG A 56 7.78 -17.32 13.70
CA ARG A 56 7.75 -18.59 12.98
C ARG A 56 8.34 -18.45 11.58
N ASN A 57 8.03 -17.38 10.85
CA ASN A 57 8.54 -17.18 9.48
C ASN A 57 10.03 -16.82 9.45
N GLU A 58 10.49 -16.01 10.41
CA GLU A 58 11.90 -15.68 10.62
C GLU A 58 12.71 -16.94 10.95
N ARG A 59 12.24 -17.74 11.93
CA ARG A 59 12.86 -19.03 12.30
C ARG A 59 12.93 -20.02 11.14
N LEU A 60 11.91 -20.03 10.29
CA LEU A 60 11.84 -20.91 9.11
C LEU A 60 12.51 -20.31 7.87
N GLN A 61 13.07 -19.09 7.96
CA GLN A 61 13.70 -18.36 6.85
C GLN A 61 12.85 -18.35 5.58
N ARG A 62 11.54 -18.12 5.74
CA ARG A 62 10.61 -18.09 4.60
C ARG A 62 10.86 -16.84 3.76
N PRO A 63 11.08 -16.96 2.45
CA PRO A 63 11.27 -15.79 1.60
C PRO A 63 9.97 -15.00 1.48
N LEU A 64 10.11 -13.68 1.38
CA LEU A 64 8.99 -12.79 1.05
C LEU A 64 8.67 -12.93 -0.44
N SER A 65 7.40 -13.14 -0.78
CA SER A 65 6.98 -13.14 -2.18
C SER A 65 7.24 -11.77 -2.82
N PRO A 66 7.68 -11.71 -4.08
CA PRO A 66 7.85 -10.44 -4.77
C PRO A 66 6.52 -9.69 -4.86
N HIS A 67 6.57 -8.36 -4.71
CA HIS A 67 5.38 -7.48 -4.68
C HIS A 67 5.53 -6.36 -5.71
N LEU A 68 6.09 -5.21 -5.33
CA LEU A 68 6.32 -4.05 -6.20
C LEU A 68 7.10 -4.35 -7.49
N THR A 69 8.00 -5.34 -7.47
CA THR A 69 8.81 -5.71 -8.64
C THR A 69 8.04 -6.46 -9.72
N ILE A 70 6.91 -7.09 -9.38
CA ILE A 70 6.10 -7.88 -10.32
C ILE A 70 4.68 -7.32 -10.50
N TYR A 71 4.28 -6.35 -9.68
CA TYR A 71 2.93 -5.78 -9.74
C TYR A 71 2.80 -4.84 -10.94
N ALA A 72 1.76 -5.03 -11.75
CA ALA A 72 1.51 -4.17 -12.91
C ALA A 72 1.20 -2.73 -12.45
N PRO A 73 1.86 -1.70 -13.03
CA PRO A 73 1.52 -0.31 -12.75
C PRO A 73 0.06 -0.02 -13.11
N GLN A 74 -0.69 0.54 -12.15
CA GLN A 74 -2.09 0.92 -12.32
C GLN A 74 -2.20 2.43 -12.16
N LEU A 75 -3.12 3.05 -12.90
CA LEU A 75 -3.36 4.49 -12.77
C LEU A 75 -3.59 4.88 -11.31
N THR A 76 -4.39 4.12 -10.57
CA THR A 76 -4.73 4.39 -9.16
C THR A 76 -3.52 4.35 -8.23
N SER A 77 -2.66 3.33 -8.34
CA SER A 77 -1.47 3.20 -7.51
C SER A 77 -0.42 4.27 -7.84
N MET A 78 -0.27 4.58 -9.13
CA MET A 78 0.61 5.66 -9.60
C MET A 78 0.13 7.03 -9.12
N LEU A 79 -1.17 7.33 -9.21
CA LEU A 79 -1.70 8.61 -8.71
C LEU A 79 -1.51 8.75 -7.19
N SER A 80 -1.67 7.65 -6.44
CA SER A 80 -1.45 7.64 -4.98
C SER A 80 0.01 7.91 -4.59
N ILE A 81 0.98 7.27 -5.26
CA ILE A 81 2.40 7.49 -4.94
C ILE A 81 2.85 8.88 -5.36
N THR A 82 2.38 9.39 -6.49
CA THR A 82 2.65 10.76 -6.93
C THR A 82 2.04 11.78 -5.98
N HIS A 83 0.88 11.51 -5.38
CA HIS A 83 0.28 12.42 -4.39
C HIS A 83 1.13 12.54 -3.13
N ARG A 84 1.67 11.42 -2.64
CA ARG A 84 2.63 11.39 -1.54
C ARG A 84 3.92 12.13 -1.90
N ALA A 85 4.48 11.88 -3.08
CA ALA A 85 5.69 12.55 -3.54
C ALA A 85 5.50 14.06 -3.67
N ALA A 86 4.41 14.51 -4.31
CA ALA A 86 4.07 15.92 -4.44
C ALA A 86 3.88 16.59 -3.07
N GLY A 87 3.23 15.91 -2.10
CA GLY A 87 3.10 16.40 -0.74
C GLY A 87 4.45 16.55 -0.03
N MET A 88 5.36 15.58 -0.15
CA MET A 88 6.72 15.68 0.41
C MET A 88 7.52 16.83 -0.23
N ILE A 89 7.40 17.03 -1.54
CA ILE A 89 8.04 18.12 -2.28
C ILE A 89 7.52 19.47 -1.76
N LEU A 90 6.19 19.65 -1.64
CA LEU A 90 5.59 20.88 -1.14
C LEU A 90 5.97 21.18 0.30
N SER A 91 5.96 20.18 1.19
CA SER A 91 6.48 20.32 2.54
C SER A 91 7.95 20.75 2.52
N GLY A 92 8.75 20.15 1.64
CA GLY A 92 10.14 20.56 1.40
C GLY A 92 10.27 22.03 0.97
N TYR A 93 9.42 22.52 0.06
CA TYR A 93 9.41 23.92 -0.36
C TYR A 93 9.15 24.85 0.83
N VAL A 94 8.08 24.58 1.60
CA VAL A 94 7.71 25.41 2.76
C VAL A 94 8.80 25.38 3.82
N SER A 95 9.37 24.20 4.12
CA SER A 95 10.47 24.08 5.08
C SER A 95 11.73 24.79 4.61
N ALA A 96 12.12 24.64 3.34
CA ALA A 96 13.31 25.29 2.79
C ALA A 96 13.18 26.82 2.77
N LEU A 97 12.02 27.35 2.36
CA LEU A 97 11.75 28.78 2.38
C LEU A 97 11.68 29.32 3.81
N GLY A 98 11.03 28.60 4.72
CA GLY A 98 10.91 29.00 6.12
C GLY A 98 12.26 29.01 6.84
N ILE A 99 13.07 27.96 6.68
CA ILE A 99 14.43 27.90 7.23
C ILE A 99 15.32 28.96 6.56
N GLY A 100 15.25 29.07 5.23
CA GLY A 100 16.02 30.07 4.47
C GLY A 100 15.76 31.49 4.96
N ALA A 101 14.49 31.85 5.21
CA ALA A 101 14.13 33.16 5.75
C ALA A 101 14.72 33.45 7.15
N LEU A 102 15.05 32.41 7.92
CA LEU A 102 15.63 32.56 9.26
C LEU A 102 17.17 32.62 9.25
N ILE A 103 17.82 31.96 8.29
CA ILE A 103 19.28 31.77 8.32
C ILE A 103 20.02 32.55 7.24
N LEU A 104 19.35 32.94 6.15
CA LEU A 104 20.00 33.64 5.06
C LEU A 104 20.24 35.11 5.41
N PRO A 105 21.37 35.70 4.97
CA PRO A 105 21.78 37.05 5.37
C PRO A 105 20.99 38.16 4.67
N ASN A 106 20.32 37.85 3.55
CA ASN A 106 19.63 38.82 2.70
C ASN A 106 18.13 38.54 2.63
N ASP A 107 17.35 39.54 2.24
CA ASP A 107 15.91 39.43 2.02
C ASP A 107 15.57 38.76 0.68
N ILE A 108 14.27 38.52 0.45
CA ILE A 108 13.82 37.89 -0.79
C ILE A 108 14.08 38.75 -2.03
N SER A 109 14.07 40.08 -1.90
CA SER A 109 14.32 41.03 -2.99
C SER A 109 15.70 40.85 -3.59
N HIS A 110 16.71 40.63 -2.74
CA HIS A 110 18.08 40.32 -3.17
C HIS A 110 18.15 39.06 -4.05
N TYR A 111 17.52 37.97 -3.61
CA TYR A 111 17.53 36.71 -4.35
C TYR A 111 16.72 36.79 -5.66
N ILE A 112 15.62 37.54 -5.69
CA ILE A 112 14.88 37.83 -6.92
C ILE A 112 15.76 38.57 -7.92
N THR A 113 16.43 39.65 -7.48
CA THR A 113 17.33 40.44 -8.33
C THR A 113 18.48 39.58 -8.89
N MET A 114 19.02 38.68 -8.06
CA MET A 114 20.05 37.74 -8.49
C MET A 114 19.55 36.79 -9.60
N ILE A 115 18.32 36.30 -9.50
CA ILE A 115 17.70 35.44 -10.54
C ILE A 115 17.42 36.25 -11.81
N GLU A 116 16.93 37.49 -11.68
CA GLU A 116 16.70 38.39 -12.81
C GLU A 116 18.01 38.69 -13.58
N GLY A 117 19.12 38.85 -12.85
CA GLY A 117 20.46 39.04 -13.41
C GLY A 117 21.01 37.85 -14.19
N LEU A 118 20.38 36.67 -14.11
CA LEU A 118 20.72 35.52 -14.96
C LEU A 118 20.21 35.67 -16.40
N HIS A 119 19.36 36.66 -16.68
CA HIS A 119 18.81 36.93 -18.00
C HIS A 119 18.20 35.68 -18.69
N LEU A 120 17.47 34.89 -17.91
CA LEU A 120 16.83 33.66 -18.41
C LEU A 120 15.80 33.98 -19.51
N SER A 121 15.74 33.13 -20.53
CA SER A 121 14.75 33.29 -21.59
C SER A 121 13.32 33.15 -21.05
N PRO A 122 12.30 33.78 -21.67
CA PRO A 122 10.91 33.61 -21.26
C PRO A 122 10.45 32.15 -21.22
N ALA A 123 10.95 31.33 -22.15
CA ALA A 123 10.66 29.89 -22.18
C ALA A 123 11.27 29.16 -20.97
N THR A 124 12.52 29.48 -20.62
CA THR A 124 13.19 28.91 -19.43
C THR A 124 12.46 29.30 -18.15
N LEU A 125 12.03 30.56 -18.03
CA LEU A 125 11.27 31.04 -16.88
C LEU A 125 9.90 30.34 -16.78
N LEU A 126 9.18 30.18 -17.90
CA LEU A 126 7.92 29.47 -17.92
C LEU A 126 8.07 28.01 -17.46
N LEU A 127 9.11 27.31 -17.96
CA LEU A 127 9.39 25.93 -17.54
C LEU A 127 9.76 25.84 -16.06
N ALA A 128 10.57 26.78 -15.54
CA ALA A 128 10.92 26.82 -14.12
C ALA A 128 9.69 27.07 -13.24
N LYS A 129 8.84 28.03 -13.61
CA LYS A 129 7.56 28.30 -12.93
C LYS A 129 6.65 27.08 -12.97
N ALA A 130 6.51 26.43 -14.13
CA ALA A 130 5.70 25.23 -14.28
C ALA A 130 6.23 24.06 -13.44
N ALA A 131 7.55 23.87 -13.34
CA ALA A 131 8.15 22.83 -12.53
C ALA A 131 7.87 23.03 -11.03
N ILE A 132 7.89 24.27 -10.54
CA ILE A 132 7.56 24.62 -9.15
C ILE A 132 6.04 24.51 -8.91
N ALA A 133 5.21 24.90 -9.89
CA ALA A 133 3.76 24.88 -9.78
C ALA A 133 3.16 23.46 -9.91
N ALA A 134 3.80 22.55 -10.65
CA ALA A 134 3.24 21.23 -10.96
C ALA A 134 2.94 20.37 -9.71
N PRO A 135 3.84 20.26 -8.70
CA PRO A 135 3.52 19.56 -7.46
C PRO A 135 2.31 20.17 -6.74
N LEU A 136 2.19 21.50 -6.74
CA LEU A 136 1.07 22.22 -6.11
C LEU A 136 -0.24 21.93 -6.84
N GLY A 137 -0.27 22.12 -8.17
CA GLY A 137 -1.45 21.87 -8.98
C GLY A 137 -1.93 20.42 -8.88
N TYR A 138 -1.00 19.46 -8.94
CA TYR A 138 -1.31 18.04 -8.78
C TYR A 138 -1.82 17.70 -7.37
N HIS A 139 -1.08 18.08 -6.33
CA HIS A 139 -1.42 17.73 -4.95
C HIS A 139 -2.74 18.37 -4.52
N PHE A 140 -3.00 19.62 -4.94
CA PHE A 140 -4.24 20.33 -4.63
C PHE A 140 -5.47 19.65 -5.26
N VAL A 141 -5.46 19.42 -6.58
CA VAL A 141 -6.62 18.83 -7.26
C VAL A 141 -6.82 17.37 -6.83
N ASN A 142 -5.74 16.58 -6.70
CA ASN A 142 -5.89 15.22 -6.20
C ASN A 142 -6.29 15.18 -4.71
N GLY A 143 -5.90 16.17 -3.91
CA GLY A 143 -6.35 16.33 -2.54
C GLY A 143 -7.88 16.54 -2.46
N ILE A 144 -8.46 17.37 -3.33
CA ILE A 144 -9.92 17.52 -3.45
C ILE A 144 -10.58 16.17 -3.78
N ARG A 145 -9.98 15.39 -4.70
CA ARG A 145 -10.47 14.05 -5.04
C ARG A 145 -10.41 13.09 -3.85
N HIS A 146 -9.36 13.16 -3.02
CA HIS A 146 -9.27 12.38 -1.78
C HIS A 146 -10.35 12.79 -0.77
N LEU A 147 -10.56 14.10 -0.56
CA LEU A 147 -11.63 14.58 0.32
C LEU A 147 -13.02 14.16 -0.18
N TYR A 148 -13.23 14.12 -1.50
CA TYR A 148 -14.45 13.56 -2.08
C TYR A 148 -14.62 12.07 -1.75
N TRP A 149 -13.55 11.27 -1.83
CA TRP A 149 -13.56 9.87 -1.43
C TRP A 149 -13.79 9.66 0.08
N ASP A 150 -13.31 10.56 0.93
CA ASP A 150 -13.54 10.51 2.38
C ASP A 150 -15.03 10.65 2.74
N THR A 151 -15.84 11.20 1.84
CA THR A 151 -17.32 11.20 1.95
C THR A 151 -17.99 9.90 1.49
N ALA A 152 -17.20 8.85 1.22
CA ALA A 152 -17.63 7.55 0.68
C ALA A 152 -18.31 7.62 -0.70
N LYS A 153 -17.96 8.61 -1.52
CA LYS A 153 -18.49 8.81 -2.89
C LYS A 153 -17.43 8.52 -3.95
N GLY A 154 -17.84 8.11 -5.15
CA GLY A 154 -16.92 7.94 -6.29
C GLY A 154 -15.93 6.77 -6.17
N LEU A 155 -16.31 5.72 -5.43
CA LEU A 155 -15.46 4.59 -5.08
C LEU A 155 -15.64 3.37 -6.01
N THR A 156 -16.54 3.44 -7.00
CA THR A 156 -16.61 2.39 -8.01
C THR A 156 -15.37 2.45 -8.92
N LEU A 157 -14.95 1.32 -9.48
CA LEU A 157 -13.74 1.28 -10.32
C LEU A 157 -13.84 2.25 -11.51
N LYS A 158 -15.03 2.36 -12.13
CA LYS A 158 -15.28 3.29 -13.24
C LYS A 158 -15.12 4.75 -12.80
N GLU A 159 -15.66 5.13 -11.65
CA GLU A 159 -15.54 6.49 -11.11
C GLU A 159 -14.11 6.80 -10.70
N VAL A 160 -13.42 5.87 -10.05
CA VAL A 160 -12.01 6.03 -9.65
C VAL A 160 -11.12 6.31 -10.87
N TYR A 161 -11.31 5.60 -11.98
CA TYR A 161 -10.54 5.85 -13.21
C TYR A 161 -10.94 7.17 -13.90
N SER A 162 -12.24 7.41 -14.08
CA SER A 162 -12.72 8.64 -14.74
C SER A 162 -12.34 9.91 -13.98
N THR A 163 -12.51 9.92 -12.66
CA THR A 163 -12.05 11.02 -11.79
C THR A 163 -10.53 11.13 -11.78
N GLY A 164 -9.79 10.04 -11.98
CA GLY A 164 -8.33 10.05 -12.12
C GLY A 164 -7.86 10.82 -13.35
N TYR A 165 -8.46 10.54 -14.52
CA TYR A 165 -8.16 11.29 -15.75
C TYR A 165 -8.62 12.74 -15.68
N ALA A 166 -9.81 13.01 -15.13
CA ALA A 166 -10.31 14.36 -14.94
C ALA A 166 -9.39 15.18 -14.02
N MET A 167 -8.92 14.58 -12.93
CA MET A 167 -7.96 15.19 -12.02
C MET A 167 -6.63 15.53 -12.72
N LEU A 168 -6.10 14.62 -13.54
CA LEU A 168 -4.87 14.87 -14.31
C LEU A 168 -5.02 16.09 -15.24
N ALA A 169 -6.12 16.16 -15.99
CA ALA A 169 -6.39 17.30 -16.87
C ALA A 169 -6.53 18.61 -16.08
N ALA A 170 -7.30 18.60 -15.00
CA ALA A 170 -7.47 19.76 -14.13
C ALA A 170 -6.14 20.20 -13.48
N SER A 171 -5.29 19.26 -13.07
CA SER A 171 -3.97 19.57 -12.49
C SER A 171 -3.04 20.24 -13.50
N ALA A 172 -3.08 19.83 -14.78
CA ALA A 172 -2.30 20.44 -15.84
C ALA A 172 -2.77 21.88 -16.10
N VAL A 173 -4.09 22.11 -16.14
CA VAL A 173 -4.67 23.45 -16.30
C VAL A 173 -4.28 24.36 -15.14
N VAL A 174 -4.43 23.91 -13.89
CA VAL A 174 -4.02 24.68 -12.70
C VAL A 174 -2.53 25.01 -12.76
N THR A 175 -1.69 24.04 -13.13
CA THR A 175 -0.24 24.25 -13.25
C THR A 175 0.10 25.31 -14.30
N LEU A 176 -0.53 25.27 -15.47
CA LEU A 176 -0.30 26.24 -16.54
C LEU A 176 -0.78 27.64 -16.17
N ILE A 177 -1.93 27.75 -15.49
CA ILE A 177 -2.41 29.04 -14.98
C ILE A 177 -1.39 29.61 -14.00
N LEU A 178 -0.94 28.83 -13.02
CA LEU A 178 0.05 29.28 -12.04
C LEU A 178 1.39 29.63 -12.66
N ALA A 179 1.80 28.92 -13.71
CA ALA A 179 3.05 29.20 -14.41
C ALA A 179 3.01 30.47 -15.27
N ALA A 180 1.81 30.89 -15.69
CA ALA A 180 1.59 32.08 -16.51
C ALA A 180 1.40 33.37 -15.68
N LEU A 181 1.16 33.26 -14.37
CA LEU A 181 1.21 34.39 -13.43
C LEU A 181 2.67 34.85 -13.22
#